data_AF-A0A329KSY2-F1
#
_entry.id   AF-A0A329KSY2-F1
#
_cell.length_a   1.000
_cell.length_b   1.000
_cell.length_c   1.000
_cell.angle_alpha   90.00
_cell.angle_beta   90.00
_cell.angle_gamma   90.00
#
_symmetry.space_group_name_H-M   'P 1'
#
loop_
_entity.id
_entity.type
_entity.pdbx_description
1 polymer ?
#
loop_
_entity_poly.entity_id
_entity_poly.type
_entity_poly.pdbx_seq_one_letter_code
_entity_poly.pdbx_strand_id
1 'polypeptide(L)'
;MTTIHIHKDKNIGKILLVVEGERTEFYLLHKIFTQVFDYQYEKLDRMNRYQKYNDKDGIPSSIFVVNSEQSALSTVSNSNDYLDTLFERLIEEYKFPVDRAAIYYLFDRDVKSNTDARHIANLIRLLANARDNGMERQGLLLLSYPCIESFTASAFIDDVFDQEFELGKQLKQYLDMCKHNQSRLDEASLIHAVAEMSRAFAQLGIASYDLDHFSDTNLFIFERQELNYAANHKYRLLSLLCIMLLDLGLIELRKD
;
A
#
# COMPACT_ATOMS: atom_id res chain seq x y z
N MET A 1 -9.10 24.50 8.23
CA MET A 1 -7.85 23.81 7.81
C MET A 1 -8.17 22.32 7.80
N THR A 2 -7.35 21.46 7.17
CA THR A 2 -7.56 20.01 7.31
C THR A 2 -6.74 19.50 8.47
N THR A 3 -7.40 19.00 9.52
CA THR A 3 -6.74 18.38 10.67
C THR A 3 -6.66 16.88 10.45
N ILE A 4 -5.50 16.28 10.75
CA ILE A 4 -5.25 14.83 10.59
C ILE A 4 -5.19 14.20 11.98
N HIS A 5 -6.00 13.17 12.21
CA HIS A 5 -6.05 12.46 13.49
C HIS A 5 -5.66 10.99 13.33
N ILE A 6 -4.96 10.44 14.33
CA ILE A 6 -4.53 9.03 14.36
C ILE A 6 -5.30 8.27 15.44
N HIS A 7 -5.82 7.09 15.11
CA HIS A 7 -6.65 6.25 15.96
C HIS A 7 -5.91 4.98 16.36
N LYS A 8 -5.08 5.04 17.41
CA LYS A 8 -4.20 3.93 17.80
C LYS A 8 -4.90 2.67 18.28
N ASP A 9 -6.02 2.84 18.97
CA ASP A 9 -6.77 1.73 19.56
C ASP A 9 -7.90 1.23 18.65
N LYS A 10 -7.90 1.65 17.37
CA LYS A 10 -8.92 1.24 16.41
C LYS A 10 -8.87 -0.28 16.24
N ASN A 11 -10.02 -0.93 16.34
CA ASN A 11 -10.13 -2.33 15.91
C ASN A 11 -10.34 -2.37 14.40
N ILE A 12 -9.35 -2.87 13.68
CA ILE A 12 -9.34 -3.02 12.21
C ILE A 12 -9.65 -4.45 11.76
N GLY A 13 -9.81 -5.39 12.68
CA GLY A 13 -10.06 -6.81 12.36
C GLY A 13 -8.86 -7.50 11.72
N LYS A 14 -9.11 -8.38 10.75
CA LYS A 14 -8.06 -9.17 10.09
C LYS A 14 -7.70 -8.52 8.76
N ILE A 15 -6.41 -8.26 8.55
CA ILE A 15 -5.91 -7.60 7.35
C ILE A 15 -4.92 -8.52 6.65
N LEU A 16 -5.10 -8.73 5.35
CA LEU A 16 -4.14 -9.42 4.49
C LEU A 16 -3.48 -8.41 3.56
N LEU A 17 -2.14 -8.35 3.59
CA LEU A 17 -1.34 -7.51 2.71
C LEU A 17 -0.55 -8.41 1.76
N VAL A 18 -0.83 -8.28 0.46
CA VAL A 18 -0.09 -8.95 -0.60
C VAL A 18 0.88 -7.94 -1.20
N VAL A 19 2.18 -8.24 -1.15
CA VAL A 19 3.23 -7.29 -1.53
C VAL A 19 4.21 -7.87 -2.55
N GLU A 20 4.73 -7.02 -3.45
CA GLU A 20 5.60 -7.42 -4.57
C GLU A 20 7.03 -7.81 -4.14
N GLY A 21 7.56 -7.04 -3.21
CA GLY A 21 8.93 -7.02 -2.73
C GLY A 21 9.12 -7.74 -1.40
N GLU A 22 10.39 -7.90 -1.03
CA GLU A 22 10.73 -8.65 0.18
C GLU A 22 11.08 -7.67 1.32
N ARG A 23 12.36 -7.54 1.62
CA ARG A 23 12.85 -6.99 2.89
C ARG A 23 12.33 -5.58 3.22
N THR A 24 12.28 -4.68 2.24
CA THR A 24 11.89 -3.28 2.47
C THR A 24 10.42 -3.17 2.89
N GLU A 25 9.52 -3.83 2.17
CA GLU A 25 8.07 -3.75 2.40
C GLU A 25 7.67 -4.42 3.71
N PHE A 26 8.14 -5.66 3.96
CA PHE A 26 7.86 -6.32 5.24
C PHE A 26 8.36 -5.49 6.43
N TYR A 27 9.52 -4.84 6.30
CA TYR A 27 10.05 -4.00 7.37
C TYR A 27 9.22 -2.72 7.55
N LEU A 28 8.83 -2.06 6.45
CA LEU A 28 7.98 -0.88 6.48
C LEU A 28 6.62 -1.19 7.13
N LEU A 29 5.97 -2.28 6.72
CA LEU A 29 4.65 -2.67 7.24
C LEU A 29 4.72 -3.09 8.70
N HIS A 30 5.76 -3.82 9.11
CA HIS A 30 6.01 -4.11 10.52
C HIS A 30 6.24 -2.82 11.33
N LYS A 31 6.93 -1.82 10.78
CA LYS A 31 7.11 -0.51 11.44
C LYS A 31 5.76 0.17 11.68
N ILE A 32 4.94 0.28 10.65
CA ILE A 32 3.63 0.93 10.74
C ILE A 32 2.73 0.15 11.71
N PHE A 33 2.43 -1.10 11.40
CA PHE A 33 1.36 -1.82 12.10
C PHE A 33 1.77 -2.35 13.47
N THR A 34 3.04 -2.68 13.69
CA THR A 34 3.49 -3.21 14.98
C THR A 34 4.12 -2.14 15.86
N GLN A 35 4.97 -1.26 15.34
CA GLN A 35 5.68 -0.31 16.19
C GLN A 35 4.91 0.98 16.45
N VAL A 36 4.11 1.45 15.47
CA VAL A 36 3.28 2.65 15.65
C VAL A 36 1.91 2.30 16.24
N PHE A 37 1.22 1.32 15.64
CA PHE A 37 -0.15 0.95 16.02
C PHE A 37 -0.26 -0.24 17.00
N ASP A 38 0.84 -0.93 17.31
CA ASP A 38 0.86 -2.01 18.29
C ASP A 38 -0.07 -3.20 17.99
N TYR A 39 -0.32 -3.51 16.73
CA TYR A 39 -1.08 -4.69 16.31
C TYR A 39 -0.24 -5.96 16.23
N GLN A 40 -0.93 -7.11 16.27
CA GLN A 40 -0.35 -8.41 15.94
C GLN A 40 0.05 -8.44 14.46
N TYR A 41 1.22 -8.99 14.17
CA TYR A 41 1.77 -9.03 12.82
C TYR A 41 2.36 -10.40 12.51
N GLU A 42 1.95 -10.96 11.38
CA GLU A 42 2.44 -12.21 10.84
C GLU A 42 2.97 -11.97 9.44
N LYS A 43 4.00 -12.73 9.06
CA LYS A 43 4.45 -12.76 7.68
C LYS A 43 4.81 -14.15 7.21
N LEU A 44 4.60 -14.37 5.93
CA LEU A 44 5.06 -15.53 5.18
C LEU A 44 5.70 -15.04 3.87
N ASP A 45 7.03 -15.13 3.78
CA ASP A 45 7.72 -14.75 2.55
C ASP A 45 7.73 -15.87 1.50
N ARG A 46 8.14 -15.55 0.27
CA ARG A 46 8.23 -16.53 -0.83
C ARG A 46 9.17 -17.71 -0.58
N MET A 47 10.04 -17.63 0.43
CA MET A 47 10.90 -18.74 0.88
C MET A 47 10.24 -19.58 1.97
N ASN A 48 8.94 -19.39 2.22
CA ASN A 48 8.16 -20.05 3.27
C ASN A 48 8.65 -19.76 4.70
N ARG A 49 9.35 -18.64 4.91
CA ARG A 49 9.79 -18.26 6.26
C ARG A 49 8.67 -17.52 6.97
N TYR A 50 8.00 -18.25 7.85
CA TYR A 50 6.97 -17.70 8.73
C TYR A 50 7.58 -16.99 9.94
N GLN A 51 7.06 -15.81 10.29
CA GLN A 51 7.41 -15.10 11.52
C GLN A 51 6.17 -14.39 12.09
N LYS A 52 6.00 -14.48 13.41
CA LYS A 52 4.94 -13.82 14.17
C LYS A 52 5.55 -12.83 15.15
N TYR A 53 4.91 -11.68 15.29
CA TYR A 53 5.34 -10.55 16.10
C TYR A 53 4.18 -10.02 16.94
N ASN A 54 4.54 -9.48 18.10
CA ASN A 54 3.61 -8.80 19.01
C ASN A 54 2.39 -9.66 19.38
N ASP A 55 2.64 -10.94 19.66
CA ASP A 55 1.58 -11.88 20.01
C ASP A 55 1.01 -11.53 21.39
N LYS A 56 -0.19 -10.96 21.38
CA LYS A 56 -0.89 -10.46 22.56
C LYS A 56 -2.28 -11.07 22.66
N ASP A 57 -2.58 -11.63 23.82
CA ASP A 57 -3.93 -12.09 24.11
C ASP A 57 -4.92 -10.92 24.10
N GLY A 58 -6.06 -11.11 23.44
CA GLY A 58 -7.15 -10.14 23.45
C GLY A 58 -7.06 -9.00 22.44
N ILE A 59 -6.03 -8.93 21.58
CA ILE A 59 -6.02 -8.00 20.44
C ILE A 59 -6.74 -8.66 19.25
N PRO A 60 -7.93 -8.19 18.84
CA PRO A 60 -8.64 -8.78 17.70
C PRO A 60 -7.97 -8.43 16.37
N SER A 61 -7.26 -7.30 16.31
CA SER A 61 -6.65 -6.77 15.10
C SER A 61 -5.30 -7.43 14.78
N SER A 62 -5.19 -8.04 13.60
CA SER A 62 -3.94 -8.65 13.16
C SER A 62 -3.72 -8.48 11.66
N ILE A 63 -2.46 -8.30 11.30
CA ILE A 63 -2.01 -8.11 9.94
C ILE A 63 -1.23 -9.35 9.54
N PHE A 64 -1.57 -9.94 8.39
CA PHE A 64 -0.80 -10.99 7.76
C PHE A 64 -0.22 -10.45 6.46
N VAL A 65 1.10 -10.50 6.30
CA VAL A 65 1.79 -10.03 5.09
C VAL A 65 2.35 -11.21 4.33
N VAL A 66 2.10 -11.25 3.02
CA VAL A 66 2.56 -12.29 2.11
C VAL A 66 3.14 -11.69 0.85
N ASN A 67 4.02 -12.43 0.17
CA ASN A 67 4.48 -12.05 -1.16
C ASN A 67 3.51 -12.50 -2.25
N SER A 68 3.47 -11.76 -3.36
CA SER A 68 3.06 -12.33 -4.64
C SER A 68 4.10 -13.32 -5.18
N GLU A 69 3.68 -14.22 -6.07
CA GLU A 69 4.53 -15.26 -6.64
C GLU A 69 5.76 -14.70 -7.36
N GLN A 70 5.54 -13.66 -8.15
CA GLN A 70 6.56 -12.94 -8.88
C GLN A 70 6.46 -11.45 -8.58
N SER A 71 7.57 -10.75 -8.72
CA SER A 71 7.66 -9.30 -8.58
C SER A 71 7.13 -8.61 -9.85
N ALA A 72 5.87 -8.88 -10.18
CA ALA A 72 5.16 -8.30 -11.30
C ALA A 72 3.65 -8.44 -11.12
N LEU A 73 2.92 -7.35 -11.44
CA LEU A 73 1.45 -7.30 -11.45
C LEU A 73 0.82 -8.30 -12.43
N SER A 74 1.58 -8.81 -13.41
CA SER A 74 1.13 -9.83 -14.37
C SER A 74 0.63 -11.12 -13.70
N THR A 75 0.98 -11.36 -12.44
CA THR A 75 0.61 -12.56 -11.68
C THR A 75 -0.68 -12.43 -10.86
N VAL A 76 -1.32 -11.26 -10.83
CA VAL A 76 -2.50 -11.01 -9.97
C VAL A 76 -3.83 -11.27 -10.72
N SER A 77 -3.81 -11.76 -11.96
CA SER A 77 -5.03 -12.05 -12.73
C SER A 77 -5.79 -13.29 -12.22
N ASN A 78 -7.11 -13.32 -12.46
CA ASN A 78 -8.02 -14.44 -12.15
C ASN A 78 -7.62 -15.82 -12.72
N SER A 79 -6.55 -15.88 -13.51
CA SER A 79 -5.98 -17.10 -14.09
C SER A 79 -4.81 -17.66 -13.28
N ASN A 80 -4.45 -17.07 -12.14
CA ASN A 80 -3.31 -17.51 -11.34
C ASN A 80 -3.73 -18.37 -10.13
N ASP A 81 -3.51 -19.68 -10.25
CA ASP A 81 -3.70 -20.68 -9.18
C ASP A 81 -2.86 -20.37 -7.92
N TYR A 82 -1.80 -19.56 -8.03
CA TYR A 82 -0.92 -19.25 -6.90
C TYR A 82 -1.65 -18.52 -5.77
N LEU A 83 -2.40 -17.46 -6.07
CA LEU A 83 -3.06 -16.69 -5.02
C LEU A 83 -4.14 -17.53 -4.33
N ASP A 84 -4.80 -18.39 -5.09
CA ASP A 84 -5.84 -19.27 -4.57
C ASP A 84 -5.19 -20.35 -3.68
N THR A 85 -4.09 -20.96 -4.12
CA THR A 85 -3.27 -21.87 -3.30
C THR A 85 -2.73 -21.18 -2.04
N LEU A 86 -2.28 -19.93 -2.14
CA LEU A 86 -1.81 -19.15 -1.01
C LEU A 86 -2.94 -18.89 -0.02
N PHE A 87 -4.13 -18.54 -0.49
CA PHE A 87 -5.29 -18.30 0.36
C PHE A 87 -5.77 -19.57 1.04
N GLU A 88 -5.85 -20.69 0.31
CA GLU A 88 -6.12 -22.02 0.89
C GLU A 88 -5.11 -22.33 2.00
N ARG A 89 -3.83 -22.13 1.73
CA ARG A 89 -2.77 -22.35 2.71
C ARG A 89 -2.89 -21.45 3.95
N LEU A 90 -3.22 -20.17 3.77
CA LEU A 90 -3.44 -19.25 4.88
C LEU A 90 -4.62 -19.70 5.76
N ILE A 91 -5.69 -20.22 5.16
CA ILE A 91 -6.86 -20.75 5.87
C ILE A 91 -6.52 -22.07 6.58
N GLU A 92 -5.90 -23.01 5.88
CA GLU A 92 -5.70 -24.37 6.36
C GLU A 92 -4.53 -24.49 7.34
N GLU A 93 -3.38 -23.89 7.04
CA GLU A 93 -2.16 -24.02 7.86
C GLU A 93 -2.11 -22.96 8.95
N TYR A 94 -2.40 -21.71 8.60
CA TYR A 94 -2.23 -20.55 9.49
C TYR A 94 -3.52 -20.12 10.19
N LYS A 95 -4.66 -20.73 9.86
CA LYS A 95 -5.99 -20.42 10.42
C LYS A 95 -6.37 -18.94 10.26
N PHE A 96 -5.88 -18.31 9.20
CA PHE A 96 -6.19 -16.91 8.89
C PHE A 96 -7.50 -16.84 8.08
N PRO A 97 -8.50 -16.05 8.52
CA PRO A 97 -9.81 -16.01 7.87
C PRO A 97 -9.81 -15.06 6.66
N VAL A 98 -9.25 -15.53 5.54
CA VAL A 98 -9.13 -14.74 4.30
C VAL A 98 -10.48 -14.17 3.85
N ASP A 99 -11.55 -14.96 3.97
CA ASP A 99 -12.94 -14.62 3.60
C ASP A 99 -13.54 -13.45 4.39
N ARG A 100 -12.95 -13.09 5.54
CA ARG A 100 -13.42 -12.00 6.41
C ARG A 100 -12.37 -10.91 6.59
N ALA A 101 -11.23 -11.06 5.94
CA ALA A 101 -10.14 -10.10 6.04
C ALA A 101 -10.35 -8.96 5.04
N ALA A 102 -9.91 -7.75 5.37
CA ALA A 102 -9.68 -6.74 4.35
C ALA A 102 -8.35 -7.06 3.63
N ILE A 103 -8.36 -7.06 2.30
CA ILE A 103 -7.22 -7.46 1.48
C ILE A 103 -6.70 -6.25 0.71
N TYR A 104 -5.40 -5.96 0.83
CA TYR A 104 -4.74 -4.92 0.04
C TYR A 104 -3.57 -5.50 -0.74
N TYR A 105 -3.47 -5.10 -2.00
CA TYR A 105 -2.34 -5.41 -2.87
C TYR A 105 -1.48 -4.16 -2.95
N LEU A 106 -0.27 -4.19 -2.38
CA LEU A 106 0.66 -3.06 -2.38
C LEU A 106 1.77 -3.34 -3.41
N PHE A 107 1.81 -2.53 -4.46
CA PHE A 107 2.72 -2.77 -5.59
C PHE A 107 3.43 -1.50 -6.03
N ASP A 108 4.60 -1.70 -6.62
CA ASP A 108 5.41 -0.65 -7.20
C ASP A 108 4.94 -0.36 -8.62
N ARG A 109 4.83 0.92 -8.98
CA ARG A 109 4.76 1.32 -10.39
C ARG A 109 6.16 1.39 -10.98
N ASP A 110 6.83 0.24 -11.07
CA ASP A 110 8.11 0.11 -11.76
C ASP A 110 7.88 -0.04 -13.27
N VAL A 111 8.29 0.96 -14.04
CA VAL A 111 8.17 0.96 -15.50
C VAL A 111 8.97 -0.15 -16.20
N LYS A 112 9.97 -0.73 -15.54
CA LYS A 112 10.80 -1.80 -16.12
C LYS A 112 10.18 -3.18 -15.94
N SER A 113 9.50 -3.41 -14.83
CA SER A 113 8.95 -4.71 -14.46
C SER A 113 7.45 -4.80 -14.73
N ASN A 114 6.73 -3.68 -14.58
CA ASN A 114 5.28 -3.57 -14.81
C ASN A 114 5.03 -2.77 -16.10
N THR A 115 5.21 -3.38 -17.27
CA THR A 115 5.21 -2.67 -18.57
C THR A 115 3.84 -2.55 -19.24
N ASP A 116 2.89 -3.43 -18.93
CA ASP A 116 1.56 -3.43 -19.54
C ASP A 116 0.58 -2.52 -18.79
N ALA A 117 0.53 -1.25 -19.18
CA ALA A 117 -0.35 -0.26 -18.57
C ALA A 117 -1.85 -0.62 -18.68
N ARG A 118 -2.27 -1.34 -19.73
CA ARG A 118 -3.67 -1.76 -19.87
C ARG A 118 -4.01 -2.85 -18.87
N HIS A 119 -3.10 -3.80 -18.67
CA HIS A 119 -3.24 -4.83 -17.64
C HIS A 119 -3.33 -4.20 -16.24
N ILE A 120 -2.46 -3.25 -15.92
CA ILE A 120 -2.50 -2.53 -14.63
C ILE A 120 -3.83 -1.81 -14.44
N ALA A 121 -4.31 -1.08 -15.46
CA ALA A 121 -5.62 -0.42 -15.40
C ALA A 121 -6.77 -1.41 -15.19
N ASN A 122 -6.71 -2.61 -15.79
CA ASN A 122 -7.71 -3.65 -15.57
C ASN A 122 -7.64 -4.21 -14.14
N LEU A 123 -6.44 -4.40 -13.60
CA LEU A 123 -6.27 -4.82 -12.20
C LEU A 123 -6.79 -3.78 -11.21
N ILE A 124 -6.60 -2.48 -11.46
CA ILE A 124 -7.17 -1.41 -10.61
C ILE A 124 -8.70 -1.50 -10.58
N ARG A 125 -9.34 -1.85 -11.71
CA ARG A 125 -10.80 -2.03 -11.78
C ARG A 125 -11.27 -3.32 -11.12
N LEU A 126 -10.49 -4.40 -11.23
CA LEU A 126 -10.82 -5.70 -10.64
C LEU A 126 -10.68 -5.67 -9.11
N LEU A 127 -9.58 -5.09 -8.63
CA LEU A 127 -9.23 -4.97 -7.22
C LEU A 127 -9.66 -3.60 -6.69
N ALA A 128 -10.98 -3.40 -6.66
CA ALA A 128 -11.59 -2.08 -6.44
C ALA A 128 -11.87 -1.75 -4.97
N ASN A 129 -12.07 -2.75 -4.12
CA ASN A 129 -12.46 -2.60 -2.73
C ASN A 129 -11.81 -3.69 -1.86
N ALA A 130 -11.32 -3.29 -0.68
CA ALA A 130 -10.57 -4.18 0.20
C ALA A 130 -11.42 -5.32 0.79
N ARG A 131 -12.75 -5.16 0.83
CA ARG A 131 -13.66 -6.06 1.53
C ARG A 131 -14.63 -6.78 0.61
N ASP A 132 -15.14 -6.12 -0.43
CA ASP A 132 -16.14 -6.73 -1.31
C ASP A 132 -16.07 -6.21 -2.75
N ASN A 133 -15.76 -7.12 -3.69
CA ASN A 133 -15.79 -6.88 -5.14
C ASN A 133 -16.87 -7.73 -5.84
N GLY A 134 -17.88 -8.21 -5.10
CA GLY A 134 -18.94 -9.07 -5.62
C GLY A 134 -18.45 -10.46 -6.01
N MET A 135 -18.64 -10.84 -7.28
CA MET A 135 -18.22 -12.13 -7.81
C MET A 135 -16.74 -12.16 -8.22
N GLU A 136 -16.10 -11.00 -8.27
CA GLU A 136 -14.69 -10.85 -8.63
C GLU A 136 -13.77 -11.06 -7.43
N ARG A 137 -12.46 -11.18 -7.71
CA ARG A 137 -11.44 -11.32 -6.67
C ARG A 137 -11.50 -10.15 -5.68
N GLN A 138 -11.59 -10.47 -4.40
CA GLN A 138 -11.60 -9.50 -3.32
C GLN A 138 -10.24 -8.79 -3.17
N GLY A 139 -10.27 -7.49 -2.89
CA GLY A 139 -9.12 -6.71 -2.44
C GLY A 139 -8.99 -5.37 -3.18
N LEU A 140 -8.17 -4.49 -2.62
CA LEU A 140 -7.89 -3.16 -3.17
C LEU A 140 -6.42 -3.07 -3.63
N LEU A 141 -6.19 -2.74 -4.90
CA LEU A 141 -4.84 -2.49 -5.42
C LEU A 141 -4.41 -1.05 -5.11
N LEU A 142 -3.26 -0.87 -4.48
CA LEU A 142 -2.67 0.42 -4.16
C LEU A 142 -1.24 0.48 -4.71
N LEU A 143 -0.99 1.50 -5.53
CA LEU A 143 0.29 1.69 -6.20
C LEU A 143 1.15 2.74 -5.49
N SER A 144 2.47 2.52 -5.48
CA SER A 144 3.46 3.54 -5.12
C SER A 144 4.30 3.91 -6.34
N TYR A 145 4.47 5.20 -6.58
CA TYR A 145 5.08 5.77 -7.78
C TYR A 145 6.42 6.42 -7.45
N PRO A 146 7.55 5.93 -7.99
CA PRO A 146 7.70 4.70 -8.78
C PRO A 146 7.71 3.41 -7.91
N CYS A 147 7.89 3.52 -6.60
CA CYS A 147 8.02 2.36 -5.71
C CYS A 147 7.63 2.69 -4.25
N ILE A 148 7.61 1.69 -3.39
CA ILE A 148 7.21 1.80 -1.98
C ILE A 148 8.05 2.82 -1.18
N GLU A 149 9.31 3.05 -1.56
CA GLU A 149 10.14 4.11 -0.98
C GLU A 149 9.48 5.51 -1.10
N SER A 150 8.53 5.71 -2.02
CA SER A 150 7.74 6.94 -2.09
C SER A 150 6.93 7.22 -0.82
N PHE A 151 6.52 6.19 -0.07
CA PHE A 151 5.94 6.36 1.26
C PHE A 151 6.97 6.86 2.28
N THR A 152 8.21 6.38 2.18
CA THR A 152 9.29 6.86 3.06
C THR A 152 9.64 8.31 2.74
N ALA A 153 9.62 8.69 1.46
CA ALA A 153 9.78 10.08 1.05
C ALA A 153 8.66 10.97 1.61
N SER A 154 7.39 10.57 1.44
CA SER A 154 6.25 11.35 1.93
C SER A 154 6.21 11.48 3.45
N ALA A 155 6.83 10.55 4.18
CA ALA A 155 6.92 10.62 5.64
C ALA A 155 7.87 11.69 6.17
N PHE A 156 8.81 12.19 5.35
CA PHE A 156 9.88 13.06 5.85
C PHE A 156 10.22 14.27 4.97
N ILE A 157 9.71 14.34 3.75
CA ILE A 157 10.08 15.37 2.77
C ILE A 157 8.84 16.15 2.40
N ASP A 158 8.93 17.48 2.55
CA ASP A 158 7.90 18.41 2.13
C ASP A 158 7.78 18.48 0.60
N ASP A 159 6.56 18.65 0.11
CA ASP A 159 6.22 18.85 -1.30
C ASP A 159 6.75 17.71 -2.17
N VAL A 160 6.61 16.48 -1.65
CA VAL A 160 7.21 15.27 -2.24
C VAL A 160 6.70 15.04 -3.67
N PHE A 161 5.46 15.42 -3.96
CA PHE A 161 4.84 15.26 -5.27
C PHE A 161 5.51 16.12 -6.36
N ASP A 162 6.24 17.17 -6.00
CA ASP A 162 7.03 17.98 -6.95
C ASP A 162 8.33 17.30 -7.36
N GLN A 163 8.72 16.22 -6.66
CA GLN A 163 9.87 15.41 -7.01
C GLN A 163 9.49 14.29 -7.97
N GLU A 164 10.43 13.98 -8.87
CA GLU A 164 10.23 13.03 -9.94
C GLU A 164 11.40 12.07 -10.11
N PHE A 165 11.08 10.78 -10.25
CA PHE A 165 12.05 9.72 -10.43
C PHE A 165 11.53 8.73 -11.47
N GLU A 166 12.45 8.16 -12.25
CA GLU A 166 12.11 7.09 -13.20
C GLU A 166 12.04 5.75 -12.46
N LEU A 167 13.02 5.48 -11.57
CA LEU A 167 13.23 4.17 -10.97
C LEU A 167 13.34 4.24 -9.45
N GLY A 168 12.83 3.22 -8.76
CA GLY A 168 12.95 3.10 -7.31
C GLY A 168 14.39 3.09 -6.78
N LYS A 169 15.34 2.53 -7.56
CA LYS A 169 16.78 2.64 -7.28
C LYS A 169 17.24 4.09 -7.10
N GLN A 170 16.77 5.00 -7.95
CA GLN A 170 17.19 6.41 -7.91
C GLN A 170 16.61 7.08 -6.67
N LEU A 171 15.33 6.81 -6.38
CA LEU A 171 14.68 7.31 -5.17
C LEU A 171 15.37 6.81 -3.90
N LYS A 172 15.72 5.52 -3.85
CA LYS A 172 16.44 4.94 -2.71
C LYS A 172 17.79 5.61 -2.47
N GLN A 173 18.56 5.83 -3.53
CA GLN A 173 19.84 6.55 -3.44
C GLN A 173 19.65 7.98 -2.91
N TYR A 174 18.61 8.66 -3.36
CA TYR A 174 18.27 10.00 -2.88
C TYR A 174 17.89 10.00 -1.39
N LEU A 175 17.04 9.07 -0.94
CA LEU A 175 16.68 8.94 0.47
C LEU A 175 17.88 8.63 1.36
N ASP A 176 18.78 7.76 0.91
CA ASP A 176 20.04 7.46 1.60
C ASP A 176 20.92 8.71 1.76
N MET A 177 21.03 9.54 0.71
CA MET A 177 21.76 10.82 0.76
C MET A 177 21.13 11.81 1.75
N CYS A 178 19.80 11.85 1.82
CA CYS A 178 19.05 12.68 2.78
C CYS A 178 18.99 12.07 4.19
N LYS A 179 19.52 10.86 4.40
CA LYS A 179 19.46 10.10 5.66
C LYS A 179 18.01 9.87 6.14
N HIS A 180 17.08 9.75 5.20
CA HIS A 180 15.71 9.34 5.46
C HIS A 180 15.59 7.84 5.27
N ASN A 181 15.02 7.17 6.27
CA ASN A 181 14.78 5.74 6.21
C ASN A 181 13.58 5.37 7.07
N GLN A 182 12.93 4.28 6.70
CA GLN A 182 11.70 3.81 7.33
C GLN A 182 11.89 3.32 8.78
N SER A 183 13.12 3.18 9.27
CA SER A 183 13.34 2.80 10.68
C SER A 183 12.95 3.90 11.67
N ARG A 184 12.91 5.16 11.19
CA ARG A 184 12.58 6.37 11.96
C ARG A 184 11.10 6.75 11.94
N LEU A 185 10.25 5.93 11.32
CA LEU A 185 8.82 6.20 11.25
C LEU A 185 8.19 6.20 12.65
N ASP A 186 7.38 7.21 12.89
CA ASP A 186 6.56 7.41 14.08
C ASP A 186 5.17 7.98 13.69
N GLU A 187 4.34 8.30 14.67
CA GLU A 187 3.00 8.86 14.44
C GLU A 187 3.04 10.18 13.65
N ALA A 188 4.01 11.06 13.93
CA ALA A 188 4.15 12.34 13.24
C ALA A 188 4.51 12.13 11.76
N SER A 189 5.35 11.13 11.49
CA SER A 189 5.75 10.73 10.15
C SER A 189 4.56 10.19 9.34
N LEU A 190 3.62 9.46 9.96
CA LEU A 190 2.39 9.01 9.30
C LEU A 190 1.46 10.18 8.97
N ILE A 191 1.30 11.12 9.90
CA ILE A 191 0.52 12.35 9.68
C ILE A 191 1.11 13.14 8.51
N HIS A 192 2.44 13.27 8.47
CA HIS A 192 3.14 13.95 7.39
C HIS A 192 2.89 13.26 6.04
N ALA A 193 3.02 11.93 5.96
CA ALA A 193 2.77 11.16 4.75
C ALA A 193 1.35 11.33 4.20
N VAL A 194 0.35 11.41 5.09
CA VAL A 194 -1.05 11.65 4.69
C VAL A 194 -1.27 13.10 4.26
N ALA A 195 -0.59 14.07 4.89
CA ALA A 195 -0.63 15.47 4.48
C ALA A 195 -0.02 15.67 3.08
N GLU A 196 1.12 15.02 2.80
CA GLU A 196 1.75 15.01 1.47
C GLU A 196 0.85 14.37 0.41
N MET A 197 0.24 13.22 0.70
CA MET A 197 -0.73 12.61 -0.22
C MET A 197 -1.92 13.55 -0.49
N SER A 198 -2.45 14.21 0.55
CA SER A 198 -3.56 15.15 0.41
C SER A 198 -3.18 16.35 -0.46
N ARG A 199 -1.95 16.88 -0.32
CA ARG A 199 -1.40 17.92 -1.20
C ARG A 199 -1.24 17.42 -2.63
N ALA A 200 -0.70 16.22 -2.83
CA ALA A 200 -0.59 15.60 -4.15
C ALA A 200 -1.95 15.47 -4.85
N PHE A 201 -2.98 15.06 -4.11
CA PHE A 201 -4.35 14.96 -4.63
C PHE A 201 -4.90 16.32 -5.04
N ALA A 202 -4.69 17.37 -4.23
CA ALA A 202 -5.07 18.72 -4.58
C ALA A 202 -4.35 19.21 -5.86
N GLN A 203 -3.05 18.93 -6.00
CA GLN A 203 -2.28 19.27 -7.20
C GLN A 203 -2.74 18.50 -8.45
N LEU A 204 -3.23 17.26 -8.28
CA LEU A 204 -3.85 16.46 -9.35
C LEU A 204 -5.28 16.91 -9.71
N GLY A 205 -5.85 17.86 -8.97
CA GLY A 205 -7.23 18.33 -9.13
C GLY A 205 -8.27 17.41 -8.49
N ILE A 206 -7.87 16.55 -7.56
CA ILE A 206 -8.76 15.63 -6.81
C ILE A 206 -9.27 16.36 -5.57
N ALA A 207 -10.44 16.99 -5.69
CA ALA A 207 -11.06 17.75 -4.59
C ALA A 207 -11.74 16.87 -3.53
N SER A 208 -12.20 15.69 -3.92
CA SER A 208 -12.83 14.67 -3.09
C SER A 208 -12.67 13.30 -3.74
N TYR A 209 -12.68 12.26 -2.92
CA TYR A 209 -12.67 10.88 -3.34
C TYR A 209 -13.53 10.06 -2.39
N ASP A 210 -14.05 8.94 -2.88
CA ASP A 210 -14.80 7.97 -2.11
C ASP A 210 -13.88 6.79 -1.78
N LEU A 211 -13.81 6.40 -0.50
CA LEU A 211 -13.00 5.26 -0.07
C LEU A 211 -13.67 3.92 -0.46
N ASP A 212 -15.00 3.88 -0.52
CA ASP A 212 -15.74 2.66 -0.90
C ASP A 212 -15.59 2.38 -2.42
N HIS A 213 -15.40 3.43 -3.22
CA HIS A 213 -15.19 3.38 -4.67
C HIS A 213 -13.82 3.96 -5.06
N PHE A 214 -12.79 3.70 -4.26
CA PHE A 214 -11.49 4.32 -4.47
C PHE A 214 -10.83 3.94 -5.80
N SER A 215 -11.22 2.82 -6.42
CA SER A 215 -10.77 2.40 -7.75
C SER A 215 -10.86 3.50 -8.81
N ASP A 216 -11.89 4.33 -8.77
CA ASP A 216 -12.09 5.41 -9.75
C ASP A 216 -11.02 6.49 -9.60
N THR A 217 -10.75 6.88 -8.35
CA THR A 217 -9.69 7.85 -8.02
C THR A 217 -8.31 7.26 -8.32
N ASN A 218 -8.11 5.97 -7.99
CA ASN A 218 -6.87 5.27 -8.26
C ASN A 218 -6.57 5.18 -9.76
N LEU A 219 -7.58 4.85 -10.57
CA LEU A 219 -7.44 4.80 -12.02
C LEU A 219 -7.12 6.17 -12.60
N PHE A 220 -7.78 7.23 -12.12
CA PHE A 220 -7.46 8.61 -12.52
C PHE A 220 -6.00 8.97 -12.18
N ILE A 221 -5.53 8.65 -10.97
CA ILE A 221 -4.15 8.90 -10.56
C ILE A 221 -3.17 8.14 -11.47
N PHE A 222 -3.46 6.86 -11.73
CA PHE A 222 -2.66 6.03 -12.63
C PHE A 222 -2.54 6.64 -14.02
N GLU A 223 -3.67 7.03 -14.65
CA GLU A 223 -3.67 7.65 -15.97
C GLU A 223 -2.87 8.96 -15.99
N ARG A 224 -2.98 9.78 -14.94
CA ARG A 224 -2.17 11.02 -14.81
C ARG A 224 -0.68 10.73 -14.70
N GLN A 225 -0.31 9.70 -13.95
CA GLN A 225 1.08 9.28 -13.80
C GLN A 225 1.64 8.70 -15.10
N GLU A 226 0.88 7.89 -15.83
CA GLU A 226 1.31 7.38 -17.15
C GLU A 226 1.45 8.50 -18.18
N LEU A 227 0.58 9.52 -18.16
CA LEU A 227 0.74 10.72 -18.99
C LEU A 227 2.01 11.50 -18.63
N ASN A 228 2.31 11.68 -17.34
CA ASN A 228 3.54 12.33 -16.91
C ASN A 228 4.78 11.55 -17.35
N TYR A 229 4.74 10.22 -17.20
CA TYR A 229 5.83 9.36 -17.63
C TYR A 229 6.04 9.39 -19.15
N ALA A 230 4.97 9.39 -19.93
CA ALA A 230 5.07 9.50 -21.40
C ALA A 230 5.73 10.82 -21.85
N ALA A 231 5.52 11.91 -21.11
CA ALA A 231 6.09 13.22 -21.41
C ALA A 231 7.53 13.39 -20.87
N ASN A 232 7.80 12.92 -19.66
CA ASN A 232 8.98 13.27 -18.88
C ASN A 232 9.91 12.09 -18.57
N HIS A 233 9.50 10.86 -18.90
CA HIS A 233 10.16 9.61 -18.53
C HIS A 233 10.38 9.47 -17.01
N LYS A 234 9.46 10.03 -16.22
CA LYS A 234 9.49 9.98 -14.75
C LYS A 234 8.08 9.96 -14.18
N TYR A 235 7.96 9.37 -13.00
CA TYR A 235 6.77 9.49 -12.17
C TYR A 235 6.97 10.56 -11.11
N ARG A 236 5.89 11.28 -10.79
CA ARG A 236 5.84 12.16 -9.61
C ARG A 236 5.68 11.31 -8.36
N LEU A 237 6.40 11.62 -7.28
CA LEU A 237 6.38 10.77 -6.10
C LEU A 237 5.01 10.78 -5.41
N LEU A 238 4.40 9.60 -5.30
CA LEU A 238 3.12 9.40 -4.62
C LEU A 238 3.04 7.98 -4.08
N SER A 239 2.58 7.79 -2.85
CA SER A 239 2.25 6.46 -2.34
C SER A 239 0.80 6.39 -1.92
N LEU A 240 0.08 5.41 -2.47
CA LEU A 240 -1.32 5.14 -2.10
C LEU A 240 -1.44 4.25 -0.87
N LEU A 241 -0.33 3.86 -0.21
CA LEU A 241 -0.38 3.15 1.08
C LEU A 241 -1.18 3.96 2.13
N CYS A 242 -1.07 5.29 2.11
CA CYS A 242 -1.86 6.18 2.96
C CYS A 242 -3.39 5.96 2.84
N ILE A 243 -3.89 5.52 1.68
CA ILE A 243 -5.31 5.22 1.48
C ILE A 243 -5.76 4.02 2.32
N MET A 244 -4.93 2.99 2.45
CA MET A 244 -5.20 1.88 3.36
C MET A 244 -5.33 2.36 4.81
N LEU A 245 -4.51 3.32 5.26
CA LEU A 245 -4.62 3.87 6.61
C LEU A 245 -5.94 4.61 6.83
N LEU A 246 -6.44 5.30 5.80
CA LEU A 246 -7.73 5.98 5.80
C LEU A 246 -8.90 4.98 5.75
N ASP A 247 -8.87 4.00 4.86
CA ASP A 247 -9.90 2.96 4.70
C ASP A 247 -10.03 2.05 5.93
N LEU A 248 -8.93 1.80 6.64
CA LEU A 248 -8.96 1.11 7.93
C LEU A 248 -9.46 2.00 9.09
N GLY A 249 -9.61 3.31 8.86
CA GLY A 249 -9.97 4.28 9.89
C GLY A 249 -8.87 4.46 10.94
N LEU A 250 -7.62 4.13 10.61
CA LEU A 250 -6.44 4.38 11.45
C LEU A 250 -6.05 5.85 11.41
N ILE A 251 -6.32 6.51 10.29
CA ILE A 251 -6.14 7.95 10.12
C ILE A 251 -7.46 8.55 9.62
N GLU A 252 -7.77 9.75 10.09
CA GLU A 252 -8.98 10.48 9.70
C GLU A 252 -8.60 11.90 9.27
N LEU A 253 -9.16 12.36 8.14
CA LEU A 253 -9.07 13.73 7.66
C LEU A 253 -10.32 14.50 8.09
N ARG A 254 -10.16 15.50 8.96
CA ARG A 254 -11.26 16.38 9.38
C ARG A 254 -11.14 17.73 8.70
N LYS A 255 -12.20 18.14 8.01
CA LYS A 255 -12.36 19.52 7.55
C LYS A 255 -13.01 20.29 8.68
N ASP A 256 -12.30 21.29 9.20
CA ASP A 256 -12.87 22.30 10.11
C ASP A 256 -13.87 23.21 9.36
#